data_AF-A0A7V5T6P2-F1
#
_entry.id   AF-A0A7V5T6P2-F1
#
_cell.length_a   1.000
_cell.length_b   1.000
_cell.length_c   1.000
_cell.angle_alpha   90.00
_cell.angle_beta   90.00
_cell.angle_gamma   90.00
#
_symmetry.space_group_name_H-M   'P 1'
#
loop_
_entity.id
_entity.type
_entity.pdbx_description
1 polymer ?
#
loop_
_entity_poly.entity_id
_entity_poly.type
_entity_poly.pdbx_seq_one_letter_code
_entity_poly.pdbx_strand_id
1 'polypeptide(L)'
;MGARSPARVRVRALVLLFASVGSPCAGFAQQPRPIEPANQTASTTTGGTSTGLFLTLGARTLRRGEYTFSTSWSNFDRDPGDLDINQIPVSFTLGLTNRLELFVTANVFQQVTSRQPFALSGYQFHGVRKAFGGDPFVAFGLPVGGRETAAAFFPLSGARLGGVLPPPGSFFGPALLADRPSFVHEWPFFGPATFLSRELGFDLQRSANGLGDMTVGLKAALTEPSGAFPIALAALLRLPSARHLEALARGRSSGATDVGVLLISGQNYLNHRLRLVQNIGYIHSGDPKLSGVKLLDRRDQLLLNAGVEIAPVQWLVLIAEWANTIYVASGTPSLNAVNPSDLLLGARLYGYEGRIQVGGGWRRFLNQSDARTIPVFQPGLGVSTLDISSRDVNGFVFNFALARRASLLPPPPPNRAPSVTLFVDRAEVRDGERVTLEARAFDPDNDVLTYVWAVEPPVPREAMQAIGVPPGAPPGNRLVLDTTGLNPTPGAPPRTFTVTVHVEDGRGGTASDRRAITVTAPTPPTPPPPPPPPPPPPNRPPVIQAIEVAHVGTPQVPGQITDGDLLRVRAIAQDPDGDVLVYRWSATAGRWVGIGSEITFDTAGIT
;
A
#
# COMPACT_ATOMS: atom_id res chain seq x y z
N MET A 1 31.95 -63.11 -17.76
CA MET A 1 32.58 -61.99 -17.02
C MET A 1 31.50 -60.96 -16.71
N GLY A 2 31.40 -60.54 -15.45
CA GLY A 2 30.18 -60.02 -14.83
C GLY A 2 29.60 -58.74 -15.44
N ALA A 3 28.29 -58.76 -15.64
CA ALA A 3 27.47 -57.62 -16.03
C ALA A 3 27.47 -56.55 -14.93
N ARG A 4 28.00 -55.36 -15.24
CA ARG A 4 27.79 -54.18 -14.41
C ARG A 4 26.41 -53.60 -14.71
N SER A 5 25.56 -53.64 -13.69
CA SER A 5 24.25 -52.97 -13.58
C SER A 5 24.32 -51.49 -14.02
N PRO A 6 23.33 -50.97 -14.76
CA PRO A 6 23.26 -49.56 -15.07
C PRO A 6 23.01 -48.76 -13.78
N ALA A 7 23.90 -47.81 -13.50
CA ALA A 7 23.80 -46.90 -12.38
C ALA A 7 22.44 -46.17 -12.41
N ARG A 8 21.55 -46.52 -11.48
CA ARG A 8 20.37 -45.71 -11.16
C ARG A 8 20.87 -44.41 -10.56
N VAL A 9 20.96 -43.36 -11.38
CA VAL A 9 21.14 -41.99 -10.90
C VAL A 9 19.90 -41.63 -10.09
N ARG A 10 20.00 -41.75 -8.76
CA ARG A 10 18.99 -41.24 -7.82
C ARG A 10 19.16 -39.72 -7.78
N VAL A 11 18.41 -39.00 -8.62
CA VAL A 11 18.23 -37.55 -8.46
C VAL A 11 17.47 -37.33 -7.15
N ARG A 12 18.18 -36.95 -6.09
CA ARG A 12 17.54 -36.46 -4.86
C ARG A 12 17.06 -35.04 -5.16
N ALA A 13 15.77 -34.88 -5.43
CA ALA A 13 15.13 -33.56 -5.48
C ALA A 13 15.19 -32.97 -4.06
N LEU A 14 16.08 -32.00 -3.85
CA LEU A 14 16.10 -31.22 -2.61
C LEU A 14 14.99 -30.18 -2.71
N VAL A 15 13.81 -30.50 -2.18
CA VAL A 15 12.79 -29.49 -1.90
C VAL A 15 13.31 -28.68 -0.71
N LEU A 16 13.83 -27.47 -0.97
CA LEU A 16 14.12 -26.51 0.09
C LEU A 16 12.78 -26.02 0.66
N LEU A 17 12.27 -26.76 1.65
CA LEU A 17 11.17 -26.30 2.48
C LEU A 17 11.77 -25.30 3.46
N PHE A 18 11.58 -24.00 3.22
CA PHE A 18 11.93 -22.98 4.21
C PHE A 18 10.94 -23.11 5.38
N ALA A 19 11.33 -23.88 6.40
CA ALA A 19 10.58 -23.97 7.64
C ALA A 19 10.64 -22.61 8.35
N SER A 20 9.48 -22.09 8.73
CA SER A 20 9.34 -20.83 9.46
C SER A 20 10.01 -20.94 10.84
N VAL A 21 11.20 -20.38 10.99
CA VAL A 21 11.76 -20.07 12.31
C VAL A 21 11.24 -18.69 12.69
N GLY A 22 10.21 -18.65 13.53
CA GLY A 22 9.75 -17.41 14.13
C GLY A 22 10.84 -16.85 15.05
N SER A 23 11.19 -15.58 14.89
CA SER A 23 11.99 -14.85 15.88
C SER A 23 11.17 -13.68 16.42
N PRO A 24 10.99 -13.57 17.75
CA PRO A 24 10.63 -12.31 18.37
C PRO A 24 11.94 -11.55 18.65
N CYS A 25 12.16 -10.44 17.97
CA CYS A 25 13.12 -9.44 18.42
C CYS A 25 12.45 -8.08 18.33
N ALA A 26 11.81 -7.71 19.44
CA ALA A 26 11.48 -6.32 19.74
C ALA A 26 12.77 -5.64 20.22
N GLY A 27 13.35 -4.80 19.37
CA GLY A 27 14.41 -3.88 19.70
C GLY A 27 14.06 -2.53 19.09
N PHE A 28 13.90 -1.51 19.94
CA PHE A 28 13.68 -0.12 19.53
C PHE A 28 14.96 0.44 18.88
N ALA A 29 15.16 0.14 17.60
CA ALA A 29 15.91 0.99 16.68
C ALA A 29 14.89 1.71 15.79
N GLN A 30 15.14 2.96 15.40
CA GLN A 30 14.36 3.62 14.35
C GLN A 30 14.32 2.69 13.13
N GLN A 31 13.21 1.98 12.95
CA GLN A 31 13.10 1.00 11.88
C GLN A 31 13.26 1.77 10.56
N PRO A 32 14.19 1.37 9.69
CA PRO A 32 14.26 1.91 8.34
C PRO A 32 12.86 1.78 7.72
N ARG A 33 12.37 2.82 7.04
CA ARG A 33 11.07 2.77 6.36
C ARG A 33 10.96 1.45 5.58
N PRO A 34 9.82 0.72 5.68
CA PRO A 34 9.61 -0.49 4.92
C PRO A 34 9.90 -0.24 3.44
N ILE A 35 10.58 -1.17 2.77
CA ILE A 35 10.63 -1.11 1.31
C ILE A 35 9.23 -1.38 0.83
N GLU A 36 8.62 -0.41 0.16
CA GLU A 36 7.27 -0.54 -0.36
C GLU A 36 7.27 -1.51 -1.55
N PRO A 37 6.84 -2.78 -1.37
CA PRO A 37 7.02 -3.76 -2.42
C PRO A 37 5.95 -3.62 -3.51
N ALA A 38 4.96 -2.73 -3.31
CA ALA A 38 4.03 -2.33 -4.35
C ALA A 38 4.77 -1.65 -5.52
N ASN A 39 5.80 -0.87 -5.21
CA ASN A 39 6.64 -0.19 -6.21
C ASN A 39 7.69 -1.14 -6.81
N GLN A 40 7.81 -2.36 -6.30
CA GLN A 40 8.69 -3.42 -6.80
C GLN A 40 7.86 -4.55 -7.38
N THR A 41 7.07 -4.30 -8.43
CA THR A 41 6.39 -5.37 -9.19
C THR A 41 6.85 -5.31 -10.64
N ALA A 42 7.31 -6.43 -11.18
CA ALA A 42 7.90 -6.53 -12.49
C ALA A 42 7.42 -7.78 -13.22
N SER A 43 7.31 -7.73 -14.55
CA SER A 43 6.97 -8.93 -15.31
C SER A 43 8.14 -9.91 -15.32
N THR A 44 7.83 -11.20 -15.26
CA THR A 44 8.78 -12.26 -15.59
C THR A 44 8.84 -12.46 -17.11
N THR A 45 9.90 -13.12 -17.57
CA THR A 45 10.12 -13.59 -18.95
C THR A 45 9.13 -14.68 -19.36
N THR A 46 8.55 -15.38 -18.38
CA THR A 46 7.57 -16.47 -18.58
C THR A 46 6.12 -15.99 -18.49
N GLY A 47 5.90 -14.73 -18.10
CA GLY A 47 4.59 -14.11 -17.91
C GLY A 47 4.15 -14.00 -16.45
N GLY A 48 3.30 -13.02 -16.18
CA GLY A 48 2.87 -12.67 -14.82
C GLY A 48 3.93 -11.84 -14.10
N THR A 49 3.61 -11.42 -12.88
CA THR A 49 4.50 -10.57 -12.09
C THR A 49 5.33 -11.31 -11.04
N SER A 50 6.44 -10.67 -10.65
CA SER A 50 7.24 -10.97 -9.48
C SER A 50 7.75 -9.66 -8.87
N THR A 51 8.47 -9.72 -7.77
CA THR A 51 9.04 -8.56 -7.07
C THR A 51 10.48 -8.21 -7.47
N GLY A 52 10.98 -8.86 -8.53
CA GLY A 52 12.39 -8.82 -8.91
C GLY A 52 12.76 -9.94 -9.86
N LEU A 53 12.27 -11.15 -9.63
CA LEU A 53 12.61 -12.36 -10.40
C LEU A 53 12.29 -12.26 -11.91
N PHE A 54 13.04 -13.00 -12.72
CA PHE A 54 12.96 -13.10 -14.17
C PHE A 54 12.24 -14.35 -14.68
N LEU A 55 12.45 -15.54 -14.09
CA LEU A 55 11.83 -16.79 -14.55
C LEU A 55 10.74 -17.28 -13.59
N THR A 56 10.92 -16.98 -12.31
CA THR A 56 10.07 -17.42 -11.21
C THR A 56 9.00 -16.38 -10.91
N LEU A 57 7.73 -16.77 -10.97
CA LEU A 57 6.62 -15.90 -10.59
C LEU A 57 6.63 -15.64 -9.08
N GLY A 58 6.30 -14.42 -8.66
CA GLY A 58 6.08 -14.08 -7.25
C GLY A 58 4.60 -14.12 -6.89
N ALA A 59 4.30 -14.31 -5.60
CA ALA A 59 2.91 -14.34 -5.10
C ALA A 59 2.21 -12.98 -5.15
N ARG A 60 2.97 -11.89 -5.30
CA ARG A 60 2.43 -10.54 -5.43
C ARG A 60 1.74 -10.35 -6.78
N THR A 61 0.60 -9.67 -6.77
CA THR A 61 -0.17 -9.30 -7.97
C THR A 61 -0.19 -7.79 -8.16
N LEU A 62 -0.43 -7.35 -9.40
CA LEU A 62 -0.75 -5.96 -9.70
C LEU A 62 -2.09 -5.55 -9.09
N ARG A 63 -2.22 -4.29 -8.65
CA ARG A 63 -3.49 -3.76 -8.16
C ARG A 63 -4.47 -3.53 -9.29
N ARG A 64 -5.75 -3.35 -8.96
CA ARG A 64 -6.79 -3.04 -9.95
C ARG A 64 -6.39 -1.82 -10.80
N GLY A 65 -6.32 -2.03 -12.12
CA GLY A 65 -6.00 -0.97 -13.09
C GLY A 65 -4.51 -0.66 -13.27
N GLU A 66 -3.63 -1.29 -12.50
CA GLU A 66 -2.19 -1.30 -12.75
C GLU A 66 -1.87 -2.25 -13.89
N TYR A 67 -0.89 -1.88 -14.72
CA TYR A 67 -0.40 -2.75 -15.77
C TYR A 67 1.10 -2.62 -15.94
N THR A 68 1.72 -3.63 -16.53
CA THR A 68 3.14 -3.66 -16.88
C THR A 68 3.28 -4.19 -18.30
N PHE A 69 3.97 -3.44 -19.13
CA PHE A 69 4.46 -3.87 -20.43
C PHE A 69 5.96 -4.11 -20.32
N SER A 70 6.46 -5.25 -20.77
CA SER A 70 7.87 -5.57 -20.68
C SER A 70 8.38 -6.28 -21.92
N THR A 71 9.65 -6.08 -22.23
CA THR A 71 10.39 -6.88 -23.20
C THR A 71 11.62 -7.45 -22.51
N SER A 72 11.99 -8.68 -22.84
CA SER A 72 13.28 -9.24 -22.43
C SER A 72 14.08 -9.67 -23.65
N TRP A 73 15.39 -9.79 -23.46
CA TRP A 73 16.28 -10.55 -24.32
C TRP A 73 16.85 -11.68 -23.47
N SER A 74 16.57 -12.92 -23.84
CA SER A 74 16.95 -14.11 -23.08
C SER A 74 17.77 -15.04 -23.97
N ASN A 75 18.97 -15.37 -23.52
CA ASN A 75 19.85 -16.35 -24.14
C ASN A 75 20.14 -17.49 -23.14
N PHE A 76 20.07 -18.75 -23.58
CA PHE A 76 20.33 -19.92 -22.73
C PHE A 76 20.57 -21.19 -23.54
N ASP A 77 21.34 -22.11 -22.96
CA ASP A 77 21.64 -23.40 -23.60
C ASP A 77 20.67 -24.53 -23.18
N ARG A 78 20.53 -25.52 -24.06
CA ARG A 78 19.82 -26.79 -23.82
C ARG A 78 20.53 -27.96 -24.49
N ASP A 79 20.37 -29.13 -23.88
CA ASP A 79 20.80 -30.40 -24.43
C ASP A 79 19.59 -31.33 -24.65
N PRO A 80 19.66 -32.30 -25.58
CA PRO A 80 20.81 -32.64 -26.42
C PRO A 80 21.01 -31.73 -27.65
N GLY A 81 22.20 -31.81 -28.25
CA GLY A 81 22.57 -31.15 -29.50
C GLY A 81 23.33 -29.83 -29.32
N ASP A 82 23.79 -29.52 -28.11
CA ASP A 82 24.44 -28.26 -27.73
C ASP A 82 23.68 -27.08 -28.34
N LEU A 83 22.40 -26.97 -27.94
CA LEU A 83 21.49 -25.96 -28.44
C LEU A 83 21.71 -24.64 -27.70
N ASP A 84 21.87 -23.57 -28.46
CA ASP A 84 21.83 -22.19 -27.98
C ASP A 84 20.50 -21.54 -28.42
N ILE A 85 19.74 -21.08 -27.44
CA ILE A 85 18.41 -20.51 -27.64
C ILE A 85 18.45 -19.03 -27.33
N ASN A 86 18.05 -18.24 -28.32
CA ASN A 86 17.92 -16.80 -28.22
C ASN A 86 16.47 -16.38 -28.41
N GLN A 87 15.89 -15.65 -27.46
CA GLN A 87 14.49 -15.26 -27.43
C GLN A 87 14.29 -13.79 -27.07
N ILE A 88 13.27 -13.18 -27.67
CA ILE A 88 12.75 -11.86 -27.30
C ILE A 88 11.27 -12.02 -26.88
N PRO A 89 10.99 -12.27 -25.59
CA PRO A 89 9.62 -12.26 -25.09
C PRO A 89 9.14 -10.83 -24.84
N VAL A 90 7.93 -10.55 -25.31
CA VAL A 90 7.17 -9.34 -24.99
C VAL A 90 5.98 -9.74 -24.16
N SER A 91 5.83 -9.12 -22.99
CA SER A 91 4.79 -9.43 -22.02
C SER A 91 3.93 -8.21 -21.70
N PHE A 92 2.64 -8.44 -21.53
CA PHE A 92 1.69 -7.50 -20.95
C PHE A 92 0.98 -8.16 -19.76
N THR A 93 1.00 -7.51 -18.61
CA THR A 93 0.33 -7.98 -17.39
C THR A 93 -0.58 -6.89 -16.85
N LEU A 94 -1.81 -7.24 -16.48
CA LEU A 94 -2.88 -6.34 -16.03
C LEU A 94 -3.48 -6.83 -14.72
N GLY A 95 -3.53 -5.97 -13.71
CA GLY A 95 -4.28 -6.21 -12.47
C GLY A 95 -5.78 -6.01 -12.70
N LEU A 96 -6.52 -7.12 -12.72
CA LEU A 96 -7.98 -7.13 -12.85
C LEU A 96 -8.65 -6.73 -11.53
N THR A 97 -8.08 -7.19 -10.42
CA THR A 97 -8.45 -6.83 -9.05
C THR A 97 -7.17 -6.55 -8.24
N ASN A 98 -7.27 -6.32 -6.93
CA ASN A 98 -6.09 -6.23 -6.07
C ASN A 98 -5.42 -7.58 -5.78
N ARG A 99 -5.99 -8.68 -6.27
CA ARG A 99 -5.53 -10.06 -6.02
C ARG A 99 -5.53 -10.93 -7.26
N LEU A 100 -5.99 -10.45 -8.41
CA LEU A 100 -6.08 -11.22 -9.64
C LEU A 100 -5.44 -10.42 -10.77
N GLU A 101 -4.50 -11.03 -11.49
CA GLU A 101 -3.92 -10.48 -12.70
C GLU A 101 -4.05 -11.43 -13.89
N LEU A 102 -4.18 -10.83 -15.07
CA LEU A 102 -4.10 -11.48 -16.37
C LEU A 102 -2.76 -11.13 -16.99
N PHE A 103 -2.09 -12.10 -17.59
CA PHE A 103 -0.86 -11.87 -18.33
C PHE A 103 -0.84 -12.59 -19.66
N VAL A 104 -0.14 -11.97 -20.61
CA VAL A 104 0.11 -12.48 -21.95
C VAL A 104 1.56 -12.25 -22.27
N THR A 105 2.25 -13.27 -22.76
CA THR A 105 3.65 -13.21 -23.18
C THR A 105 3.79 -13.85 -24.54
N ALA A 106 4.41 -13.17 -25.49
CA ALA A 106 4.69 -13.69 -26.83
C ALA A 106 6.20 -13.65 -27.10
N ASN A 107 6.78 -14.76 -27.52
CA ASN A 107 8.14 -14.80 -28.04
C ASN A 107 8.15 -14.24 -29.47
N VAL A 108 8.31 -12.92 -29.61
CA VAL A 108 8.25 -12.25 -30.92
C VAL A 108 9.43 -12.60 -31.81
N PHE A 109 10.53 -13.04 -31.21
CA PHE A 109 11.68 -13.63 -31.88
C PHE A 109 12.17 -14.84 -31.09
N GLN A 110 12.45 -15.92 -31.80
CA GLN A 110 13.08 -17.13 -31.28
C GLN A 110 14.05 -17.64 -32.33
N GLN A 111 15.28 -17.89 -31.91
CA GLN A 111 16.32 -18.52 -32.69
C GLN A 111 16.87 -19.70 -31.90
N VAL A 112 16.98 -20.83 -32.57
CA VAL A 112 17.57 -22.05 -32.01
C VAL A 112 18.76 -22.40 -32.89
N THR A 113 19.92 -22.60 -32.27
CA THR A 113 21.16 -22.95 -32.95
C THR A 113 21.73 -24.23 -32.35
N SER A 114 21.93 -25.26 -33.16
CA SER A 114 22.65 -26.48 -32.74
C SER A 114 24.11 -26.43 -33.19
N ARG A 115 25.01 -26.62 -32.24
CA ARG A 115 26.44 -26.83 -32.54
C ARG A 115 26.72 -28.30 -32.89
N GLN A 116 25.83 -29.22 -32.54
CA GLN A 116 25.95 -30.66 -32.77
C GLN A 116 24.70 -31.27 -33.43
N PRO A 117 24.40 -30.92 -34.69
CA PRO A 117 23.16 -31.30 -35.35
C PRO A 117 22.97 -32.81 -35.53
N PHE A 118 24.06 -33.59 -35.57
CA PHE A 118 24.02 -35.05 -35.69
C PHE A 118 23.49 -35.76 -34.43
N ALA A 119 23.52 -35.10 -33.27
CA ALA A 119 22.98 -35.64 -32.01
C ALA A 119 21.45 -35.46 -31.91
N LEU A 120 20.83 -34.83 -32.90
CA LEU A 120 19.42 -34.46 -32.92
C LEU A 120 18.66 -35.18 -34.03
N SER A 121 17.56 -35.82 -33.65
CA SER A 121 16.65 -36.54 -34.55
C SER A 121 15.92 -35.63 -35.54
N GLY A 122 15.67 -34.37 -35.17
CA GLY A 122 14.94 -33.40 -35.99
C GLY A 122 15.58 -33.15 -37.35
N TYR A 123 16.91 -33.03 -37.41
CA TYR A 123 17.68 -32.87 -38.65
C TYR A 123 17.47 -34.02 -39.63
N GLN A 124 17.60 -35.26 -39.14
CA GLN A 124 17.38 -36.46 -39.96
C GLN A 124 15.93 -36.58 -40.40
N PHE A 125 14.98 -36.32 -39.49
CA PHE A 125 13.56 -36.30 -39.82
C PHE A 125 13.26 -35.33 -40.97
N HIS A 126 13.74 -34.09 -40.87
CA HIS A 126 13.52 -33.05 -41.86
C HIS A 126 14.18 -33.37 -43.19
N GLY A 127 15.43 -33.82 -43.14
CA GLY A 127 16.19 -34.22 -44.31
C GLY A 127 15.49 -35.32 -45.08
N VAL A 128 15.28 -36.49 -44.45
CA VAL A 128 14.63 -37.66 -45.06
C VAL A 128 13.27 -37.31 -45.63
N ARG A 129 12.42 -36.62 -44.85
CA ARG A 129 11.12 -36.16 -45.34
C ARG A 129 11.22 -35.35 -46.62
N LYS A 130 12.21 -34.45 -46.75
CA LYS A 130 12.42 -33.64 -47.95
C LYS A 130 12.88 -34.45 -49.16
N ALA A 131 13.67 -35.51 -49.01
CA ALA A 131 13.98 -36.41 -50.15
C ALA A 131 12.73 -37.08 -50.71
N PHE A 132 11.79 -37.45 -49.85
CA PHE A 132 10.60 -38.20 -50.22
C PHE A 132 9.38 -37.28 -50.46
N GLY A 133 9.60 -36.12 -51.09
CA GLY A 133 8.52 -35.23 -51.51
C GLY A 133 7.87 -34.39 -50.41
N GLY A 134 8.41 -34.41 -49.18
CA GLY A 134 7.96 -33.56 -48.08
C GLY A 134 6.86 -34.15 -47.20
N ASP A 135 6.25 -35.28 -47.56
CA ASP A 135 5.24 -35.96 -46.76
C ASP A 135 5.89 -36.98 -45.81
N PRO A 136 5.74 -36.84 -44.48
CA PRO A 136 6.32 -37.80 -43.55
C PRO A 136 5.70 -39.21 -43.66
N PHE A 137 4.48 -39.36 -44.14
CA PHE A 137 3.85 -40.68 -44.34
C PHE A 137 4.43 -41.43 -45.52
N VAL A 138 4.93 -40.71 -46.53
CA VAL A 138 5.70 -41.29 -47.64
C VAL A 138 7.10 -41.64 -47.17
N ALA A 139 7.75 -40.72 -46.46
CA ALA A 139 9.14 -40.87 -46.02
C ALA A 139 9.35 -41.96 -44.95
N PHE A 140 8.41 -42.07 -44.00
CA PHE A 140 8.56 -42.95 -42.83
C PHE A 140 7.53 -44.10 -42.81
N GLY A 141 6.71 -44.21 -43.85
CA GLY A 141 5.66 -45.21 -44.00
C GLY A 141 4.35 -44.82 -43.29
N LEU A 142 3.29 -45.55 -43.63
CA LEU A 142 1.97 -45.33 -43.03
C LEU A 142 2.01 -45.60 -41.51
N PRO A 143 1.46 -44.69 -40.70
CA PRO A 143 1.51 -44.81 -39.25
C PRO A 143 0.59 -45.92 -38.75
N VAL A 144 1.05 -46.66 -37.74
CA VAL A 144 0.26 -47.65 -37.00
C VAL A 144 -0.06 -47.10 -35.61
N GLY A 145 -1.35 -47.07 -35.24
CA GLY A 145 -1.80 -46.54 -33.95
C GLY A 145 -1.78 -45.01 -33.87
N GLY A 146 -1.44 -44.46 -32.69
CA GLY A 146 -1.21 -43.02 -32.54
C GLY A 146 -2.43 -42.12 -32.38
N ARG A 147 -3.59 -42.67 -32.00
CA ARG A 147 -4.86 -41.90 -31.88
C ARG A 147 -5.23 -41.52 -30.44
N GLU A 148 -4.74 -42.25 -29.44
CA GLU A 148 -5.13 -42.08 -28.04
C GLU A 148 -3.92 -41.81 -27.14
N THR A 149 -3.32 -42.87 -26.59
CA THR A 149 -2.40 -42.78 -25.44
C THR A 149 -0.92 -42.80 -25.78
N ALA A 150 -0.52 -43.21 -26.98
CA ALA A 150 0.87 -43.30 -27.40
C ALA A 150 1.09 -42.68 -28.78
N ALA A 151 2.35 -42.35 -29.12
CA ALA A 151 2.72 -41.91 -30.46
C ALA A 151 2.50 -43.02 -31.50
N ALA A 152 2.19 -42.64 -32.74
CA ALA A 152 2.13 -43.59 -33.84
C ALA A 152 3.50 -44.24 -34.07
N PHE A 153 3.49 -45.52 -34.43
CA PHE A 153 4.67 -46.21 -34.90
C PHE A 153 4.82 -45.98 -36.42
N PHE A 154 6.03 -45.58 -36.84
CA PHE A 154 6.37 -45.36 -38.24
C PHE A 154 7.40 -46.40 -38.67
N PRO A 155 7.04 -47.36 -39.54
CA PRO A 155 7.85 -48.55 -39.80
C PRO A 155 9.22 -48.23 -40.40
N LEU A 156 9.34 -47.12 -41.14
CA LEU A 156 10.58 -46.74 -41.79
C LEU A 156 11.37 -45.68 -41.01
N SER A 157 10.91 -45.22 -39.83
CA SER A 157 11.68 -44.24 -39.03
C SER A 157 12.87 -44.85 -38.30
N GLY A 158 12.92 -46.18 -38.16
CA GLY A 158 13.94 -46.88 -37.37
C GLY A 158 13.75 -46.77 -35.84
N ALA A 159 12.77 -45.99 -35.37
CA ALA A 159 12.48 -45.87 -33.94
C ALA A 159 11.66 -47.07 -33.45
N ARG A 160 12.19 -47.83 -32.48
CA ARG A 160 11.53 -49.05 -31.97
C ARG A 160 10.39 -48.78 -30.97
N LEU A 161 10.36 -47.60 -30.35
CA LEU A 161 9.49 -47.28 -29.21
C LEU A 161 8.43 -46.21 -29.52
N GLY A 162 8.00 -46.14 -30.79
CA GLY A 162 6.98 -45.20 -31.27
C GLY A 162 7.48 -43.78 -31.50
N GLY A 163 6.73 -43.01 -32.29
CA GLY A 163 7.10 -41.67 -32.75
C GLY A 163 7.72 -41.65 -34.15
N VAL A 164 7.62 -40.50 -34.81
CA VAL A 164 8.13 -40.31 -36.17
C VAL A 164 9.62 -39.97 -36.22
N LEU A 165 10.20 -39.56 -35.08
CA LEU A 165 11.59 -39.13 -35.01
C LEU A 165 12.55 -40.32 -35.11
N PRO A 166 13.51 -40.31 -36.04
CA PRO A 166 14.47 -41.39 -36.17
C PRO A 166 15.59 -41.32 -35.14
N PRO A 167 16.19 -42.44 -34.71
CA PRO A 167 17.39 -42.42 -33.88
C PRO A 167 18.54 -41.62 -34.52
N PRO A 168 19.38 -40.92 -33.72
CA PRO A 168 20.63 -40.34 -34.20
C PRO A 168 21.44 -41.34 -35.04
N GLY A 169 21.87 -40.94 -36.25
CA GLY A 169 22.68 -41.77 -37.14
C GLY A 169 21.96 -42.91 -37.87
N SER A 170 20.62 -43.00 -37.82
CA SER A 170 19.85 -44.07 -38.51
C SER A 170 19.86 -43.98 -40.03
N PHE A 171 19.91 -42.78 -40.58
CA PHE A 171 19.90 -42.60 -42.03
C PHE A 171 21.26 -42.12 -42.54
N PHE A 172 21.84 -41.10 -41.90
CA PHE A 172 23.07 -40.45 -42.33
C PHE A 172 23.78 -39.79 -41.15
N GLY A 173 25.11 -39.61 -41.26
CA GLY A 173 25.98 -39.16 -40.18
C GLY A 173 26.86 -40.28 -39.63
N PRO A 174 27.67 -40.03 -38.59
CA PRO A 174 28.38 -41.11 -37.89
C PRO A 174 27.37 -42.20 -37.50
N ALA A 175 27.68 -43.46 -37.80
CA ALA A 175 26.81 -44.58 -37.46
C ALA A 175 26.81 -44.73 -35.93
N LEU A 176 25.81 -44.12 -35.30
CA LEU A 176 25.55 -44.21 -33.87
C LEU A 176 24.69 -45.44 -33.62
N LEU A 177 25.13 -46.29 -32.70
CA LEU A 177 24.33 -47.42 -32.23
C LEU A 177 23.23 -46.91 -31.30
N ALA A 178 22.14 -46.39 -31.87
CA ALA A 178 20.99 -45.86 -31.13
C ALA A 178 19.69 -46.55 -31.56
N ASP A 179 18.88 -46.94 -30.59
CA ASP A 179 17.57 -47.57 -30.79
C ASP A 179 16.39 -46.60 -30.52
N ARG A 180 16.70 -45.35 -30.17
CA ARG A 180 15.76 -44.30 -29.71
C ARG A 180 16.12 -42.94 -30.30
N PRO A 181 15.13 -42.05 -30.50
CA PRO A 181 15.38 -40.66 -30.90
C PRO A 181 16.11 -39.86 -29.82
N SER A 182 16.68 -38.73 -30.20
CA SER A 182 17.33 -37.76 -29.33
C SER A 182 16.82 -36.37 -29.71
N PHE A 183 16.16 -35.70 -28.77
CA PHE A 183 15.46 -34.45 -29.02
C PHE A 183 15.26 -33.66 -27.73
N VAL A 184 15.03 -32.35 -27.89
CA VAL A 184 14.61 -31.44 -26.81
C VAL A 184 13.09 -31.34 -26.80
N HIS A 185 12.45 -31.44 -25.63
CA HIS A 185 11.00 -31.54 -25.49
C HIS A 185 10.24 -30.32 -26.03
N GLU A 186 10.84 -29.13 -25.98
CA GLU A 186 10.28 -27.87 -26.48
C GLU A 186 10.44 -27.72 -28.00
N TRP A 187 11.49 -28.30 -28.58
CA TRP A 187 11.82 -28.20 -30.01
C TRP A 187 12.16 -29.56 -30.63
N PRO A 188 11.22 -30.53 -30.63
CA PRO A 188 11.52 -31.91 -31.01
C PRO A 188 11.85 -32.10 -32.49
N PHE A 189 11.37 -31.22 -33.37
CA PHE A 189 11.57 -31.28 -34.81
C PHE A 189 12.59 -30.27 -35.33
N PHE A 190 13.34 -29.59 -34.46
CA PHE A 190 14.27 -28.55 -34.89
C PHE A 190 15.38 -29.09 -35.82
N GLY A 191 15.74 -28.28 -36.83
CA GLY A 191 16.87 -28.51 -37.72
C GLY A 191 16.44 -28.72 -39.17
N PRO A 192 16.28 -27.66 -39.99
CA PRO A 192 16.04 -27.83 -41.40
C PRO A 192 17.25 -28.48 -42.07
N ALA A 193 17.00 -29.46 -42.93
CA ALA A 193 18.02 -30.15 -43.72
C ALA A 193 17.49 -30.40 -45.14
N THR A 194 18.37 -30.31 -46.15
CA THR A 194 18.03 -30.61 -47.56
C THR A 194 19.03 -31.58 -48.17
N PHE A 195 18.57 -32.45 -49.09
CA PHE A 195 19.44 -33.35 -49.83
C PHE A 195 20.02 -32.65 -51.06
N LEU A 196 21.34 -32.72 -51.26
CA LEU A 196 21.98 -32.28 -52.50
C LEU A 196 22.24 -33.47 -53.42
N SER A 197 21.93 -33.31 -54.70
CA SER A 197 22.04 -34.35 -55.73
C SER A 197 23.46 -34.55 -56.28
N ARG A 198 24.49 -33.89 -55.74
CA ARG A 198 25.86 -33.98 -56.29
C ARG A 198 26.85 -34.77 -55.44
N GLU A 199 26.60 -34.93 -54.14
CA GLU A 199 27.49 -35.67 -53.23
C GLU A 199 26.72 -36.38 -52.08
N LEU A 200 25.55 -36.98 -52.35
CA LEU A 200 24.77 -37.85 -51.42
C LEU A 200 24.63 -37.39 -49.94
N GLY A 201 24.81 -36.09 -49.66
CA GLY A 201 24.89 -35.53 -48.31
C GLY A 201 23.81 -34.47 -48.06
N PHE A 202 23.60 -34.17 -46.78
CA PHE A 202 22.70 -33.11 -46.34
C PHE A 202 23.40 -31.77 -46.23
N ASP A 203 22.73 -30.72 -46.69
CA ASP A 203 22.98 -29.38 -46.20
C ASP A 203 22.19 -29.16 -44.89
N LEU A 204 22.90 -28.91 -43.79
CA LEU A 204 22.36 -28.79 -42.45
C LEU A 204 22.39 -27.33 -42.00
N GLN A 205 21.22 -26.73 -41.82
CA GLN A 205 21.13 -25.40 -41.22
C GLN A 205 21.27 -25.50 -39.70
N ARG A 206 22.45 -25.12 -39.20
CA ARG A 206 22.73 -25.15 -37.75
C ARG A 206 21.87 -24.18 -36.95
N SER A 207 21.39 -23.10 -37.57
CA SER A 207 20.55 -22.10 -36.91
C SER A 207 19.27 -21.87 -37.70
N ALA A 208 18.15 -21.72 -37.00
CA ALA A 208 16.90 -21.29 -37.58
C ALA A 208 16.13 -20.39 -36.62
N ASN A 209 15.22 -19.57 -37.17
CA ASN A 209 14.47 -18.60 -36.39
C ASN A 209 13.00 -18.46 -36.82
N GLY A 210 12.23 -17.79 -35.96
CA GLY A 210 10.88 -17.31 -36.26
C GLY A 210 10.13 -16.89 -35.00
N LEU A 211 8.82 -16.68 -35.13
CA LEU A 211 7.94 -16.41 -33.99
C LEU A 211 7.88 -17.64 -33.08
N GLY A 212 8.18 -17.45 -31.80
CA GLY A 212 8.04 -18.47 -30.75
C GLY A 212 6.61 -18.55 -30.19
N ASP A 213 6.41 -19.47 -29.25
CA ASP A 213 5.10 -19.69 -28.61
C ASP A 213 4.60 -18.47 -27.82
N MET A 214 3.27 -18.45 -27.60
CA MET A 214 2.59 -17.44 -26.81
C MET A 214 2.01 -18.07 -25.55
N THR A 215 2.22 -17.45 -24.40
CA THR A 215 1.64 -17.86 -23.11
C THR A 215 0.56 -16.87 -22.70
N VAL A 216 -0.61 -17.38 -22.32
CA VAL A 216 -1.68 -16.62 -21.67
C VAL A 216 -1.88 -17.21 -20.29
N GLY A 217 -2.05 -16.39 -19.26
CA GLY A 217 -2.30 -16.92 -17.92
C GLY A 217 -3.00 -15.96 -16.99
N LEU A 218 -3.54 -16.54 -15.92
CA LEU A 218 -4.15 -15.85 -14.80
C LEU A 218 -3.34 -16.17 -13.55
N LYS A 219 -3.14 -15.18 -12.68
CA LYS A 219 -2.53 -15.38 -11.36
C LYS A 219 -3.39 -14.74 -10.29
N ALA A 220 -3.79 -15.54 -9.31
CA ALA A 220 -4.63 -15.14 -8.19
C ALA A 220 -3.85 -15.29 -6.87
N ALA A 221 -3.74 -14.20 -6.10
CA ALA A 221 -3.25 -14.25 -4.74
C ALA A 221 -4.34 -14.84 -3.82
N LEU A 222 -4.01 -15.94 -3.16
CA LEU A 222 -4.88 -16.66 -2.23
C LEU A 222 -4.84 -16.04 -0.83
N THR A 223 -3.67 -15.53 -0.43
CA THR A 223 -3.48 -14.79 0.84
C THR A 223 -3.15 -13.32 0.56
N GLU A 224 -2.93 -12.53 1.61
CA GLU A 224 -2.55 -11.12 1.46
C GLU A 224 -1.19 -11.00 0.72
N PRO A 225 -1.13 -10.38 -0.47
CA PRO A 225 0.08 -10.29 -1.29
C PRO A 225 1.30 -9.64 -0.59
N SER A 226 1.05 -8.81 0.42
CA SER A 226 2.09 -8.17 1.26
C SER A 226 2.27 -8.83 2.62
N GLY A 227 1.62 -9.96 2.90
CA GLY A 227 1.78 -10.68 4.16
C GLY A 227 3.18 -11.26 4.35
N ALA A 228 3.45 -11.83 5.52
CA ALA A 228 4.71 -12.52 5.80
C ALA A 228 4.88 -13.82 4.96
N PHE A 229 3.76 -14.50 4.67
CA PHE A 229 3.72 -15.74 3.90
C PHE A 229 2.68 -15.66 2.77
N PRO A 230 2.96 -14.92 1.68
CA PRO A 230 2.03 -14.79 0.58
C PRO A 230 1.96 -16.09 -0.25
N ILE A 231 0.75 -16.50 -0.62
CA ILE A 231 0.47 -17.66 -1.46
C ILE A 231 -0.36 -17.20 -2.65
N ALA A 232 -0.02 -17.68 -3.84
CA ALA A 232 -0.78 -17.46 -5.06
C ALA A 232 -0.90 -18.74 -5.89
N LEU A 233 -1.90 -18.78 -6.76
CA LEU A 233 -2.10 -19.80 -7.75
C LEU A 233 -2.09 -19.16 -9.13
N ALA A 234 -1.33 -19.72 -10.06
CA ALA A 234 -1.36 -19.34 -11.46
C ALA A 234 -1.87 -20.48 -12.34
N ALA A 235 -2.67 -20.15 -13.34
CA ALA A 235 -3.03 -21.05 -14.43
C ALA A 235 -2.48 -20.48 -15.73
N LEU A 236 -1.90 -21.31 -16.58
CA LEU A 236 -1.29 -20.91 -17.84
C LEU A 236 -1.69 -21.80 -19.00
N LEU A 237 -1.70 -21.21 -20.19
CA LEU A 237 -1.96 -21.83 -21.47
C LEU A 237 -0.86 -21.38 -22.43
N ARG A 238 -0.05 -22.32 -22.92
CA ARG A 238 0.96 -22.07 -23.96
C ARG A 238 0.41 -22.49 -25.31
N LEU A 239 0.28 -21.52 -26.21
CA LEU A 239 -0.26 -21.67 -27.54
C LEU A 239 0.88 -21.76 -28.55
N PRO A 240 0.86 -22.77 -29.45
CA PRO A 240 1.91 -22.94 -30.44
C PRO A 240 1.84 -21.85 -31.50
N SER A 241 2.99 -21.27 -31.87
CA SER A 241 3.06 -20.26 -32.94
C SER A 241 2.83 -20.83 -34.34
N ALA A 242 3.04 -22.14 -34.51
CA ALA A 242 2.84 -22.86 -35.75
C ALA A 242 2.69 -24.37 -35.47
N ARG A 243 1.96 -25.08 -36.33
CA ARG A 243 1.76 -26.54 -36.24
C ARG A 243 2.29 -27.32 -37.45
N HIS A 244 2.66 -26.63 -38.53
CA HIS A 244 3.14 -27.27 -39.75
C HIS A 244 4.65 -27.53 -39.67
N LEU A 245 5.10 -28.65 -40.24
CA LEU A 245 6.46 -29.17 -40.05
C LEU A 245 7.56 -28.18 -40.45
N GLU A 246 7.40 -27.37 -41.50
CA GLU A 246 8.43 -26.39 -41.91
C GLU A 246 8.67 -25.28 -40.87
N ALA A 247 7.67 -24.94 -40.07
CA ALA A 247 7.86 -23.99 -38.98
C ALA A 247 8.45 -24.67 -37.73
N LEU A 248 8.08 -25.92 -37.45
CA LEU A 248 8.67 -26.70 -36.36
C LEU A 248 10.17 -26.94 -36.63
N ALA A 249 10.54 -27.21 -37.89
CA ALA A 249 11.93 -27.31 -38.37
C ALA A 249 12.75 -26.07 -38.00
N ARG A 250 12.10 -24.90 -38.14
CA ARG A 250 12.70 -23.60 -37.85
C ARG A 250 12.80 -23.30 -36.35
N GLY A 251 12.51 -24.28 -35.50
CA GLY A 251 12.61 -24.14 -34.05
C GLY A 251 11.61 -23.15 -33.51
N ARG A 252 10.44 -22.98 -34.14
CA ARG A 252 9.43 -21.99 -33.73
C ARG A 252 8.55 -22.45 -32.58
N SER A 253 8.23 -23.73 -32.51
CA SER A 253 7.27 -24.29 -31.57
C SER A 253 7.45 -25.80 -31.47
N SER A 254 6.87 -26.40 -30.42
CA SER A 254 6.62 -27.84 -30.36
C SER A 254 5.44 -28.27 -31.24
N GLY A 255 4.58 -27.33 -31.67
CA GLY A 255 3.40 -27.59 -32.49
C GLY A 255 2.15 -27.99 -31.68
N ALA A 256 2.23 -27.96 -30.37
CA ALA A 256 1.16 -28.37 -29.47
C ALA A 256 0.86 -27.33 -28.39
N THR A 257 -0.32 -27.47 -27.79
CA THR A 257 -0.79 -26.57 -26.73
C THR A 257 -0.48 -27.19 -25.38
N ASP A 258 0.18 -26.43 -24.49
CA ASP A 258 0.47 -26.89 -23.13
C ASP A 258 -0.45 -26.16 -22.14
N VAL A 259 -0.90 -26.85 -21.09
CA VAL A 259 -1.80 -26.31 -20.05
C VAL A 259 -1.19 -26.58 -18.69
N GLY A 260 -1.11 -25.57 -17.82
CA GLY A 260 -0.46 -25.73 -16.53
C GLY A 260 -1.09 -24.97 -15.38
N VAL A 261 -0.79 -25.44 -14.18
CA VAL A 261 -1.15 -24.80 -12.91
C VAL A 261 0.10 -24.75 -12.02
N LEU A 262 0.35 -23.60 -11.39
CA LEU A 262 1.48 -23.34 -10.53
C LEU A 262 1.01 -22.84 -9.17
N LEU A 263 1.41 -23.52 -8.10
CA LEU A 263 1.35 -22.98 -6.75
C LEU A 263 2.61 -22.14 -6.51
N ILE A 264 2.41 -20.93 -6.00
CA ILE A 264 3.47 -19.97 -5.70
C ILE A 264 3.41 -19.66 -4.21
N SER A 265 4.51 -19.85 -3.50
CA SER A 265 4.67 -19.47 -2.11
C SER A 265 5.81 -18.47 -1.96
N GLY A 266 5.65 -17.53 -1.04
CA GLY A 266 6.68 -16.56 -0.69
C GLY A 266 6.87 -16.47 0.82
N GLN A 267 8.04 -16.00 1.23
CA GLN A 267 8.34 -15.64 2.62
C GLN A 267 9.06 -14.30 2.63
N ASN A 268 8.50 -13.34 3.37
CA ASN A 268 9.02 -12.00 3.48
C ASN A 268 9.67 -11.79 4.84
N TYR A 269 10.94 -11.41 4.85
CA TYR A 269 11.72 -11.10 6.04
C TYR A 269 12.23 -9.67 6.00
N LEU A 270 12.68 -9.17 7.16
CA LEU A 270 13.41 -7.90 7.30
C LEU A 270 12.67 -6.72 6.62
N ASN A 271 11.37 -6.57 6.90
CA ASN A 271 10.50 -5.55 6.27
C ASN A 271 10.56 -5.57 4.73
N HIS A 272 10.43 -6.77 4.14
CA HIS A 272 10.46 -7.04 2.69
C HIS A 272 11.82 -6.86 1.99
N ARG A 273 12.91 -6.70 2.75
CA ARG A 273 14.27 -6.62 2.20
C ARG A 273 14.82 -7.97 1.77
N LEU A 274 14.39 -9.06 2.39
CA LEU A 274 14.72 -10.42 1.98
C LEU A 274 13.43 -11.15 1.65
N ARG A 275 13.35 -11.71 0.45
CA ARG A 275 12.17 -12.44 -0.02
C ARG A 275 12.62 -13.77 -0.60
N LEU A 276 12.01 -14.84 -0.13
CA LEU A 276 12.21 -16.19 -0.64
C LEU A 276 10.94 -16.59 -1.38
N VAL A 277 11.08 -17.15 -2.57
CA VAL A 277 9.95 -17.53 -3.42
C VAL A 277 10.14 -18.96 -3.91
N GLN A 278 9.06 -19.73 -3.97
CA GLN A 278 9.07 -21.08 -4.51
C GLN A 278 7.85 -21.30 -5.40
N ASN A 279 8.06 -21.95 -6.54
CA ASN A 279 7.01 -22.36 -7.45
C ASN A 279 7.02 -23.87 -7.60
N ILE A 280 5.85 -24.48 -7.42
CA ILE A 280 5.60 -25.88 -7.72
C ILE A 280 4.50 -25.93 -8.76
N GLY A 281 4.83 -26.39 -9.97
CA GLY A 281 3.92 -26.37 -11.10
C GLY A 281 3.79 -27.71 -11.79
N TYR A 282 2.61 -28.00 -12.31
CA TYR A 282 2.37 -29.10 -13.24
C TYR A 282 1.92 -28.53 -14.57
N ILE A 283 2.56 -28.93 -15.66
CA ILE A 283 2.17 -28.59 -17.03
C ILE A 283 1.91 -29.88 -17.79
N HIS A 284 0.67 -30.06 -18.23
CA HIS A 284 0.32 -31.05 -19.22
C HIS A 284 0.82 -30.58 -20.60
N SER A 285 1.71 -31.35 -21.21
CA SER A 285 2.30 -31.02 -22.49
C SER A 285 1.47 -31.63 -23.62
N GLY A 286 1.01 -30.81 -24.55
CA GLY A 286 0.28 -31.33 -25.70
C GLY A 286 1.21 -32.06 -26.67
N ASP A 287 0.62 -32.94 -27.48
CA ASP A 287 1.33 -33.69 -28.49
C ASP A 287 1.24 -33.08 -29.89
N PRO A 288 2.35 -33.05 -30.66
CA PRO A 288 2.32 -32.67 -32.07
C PRO A 288 1.56 -33.71 -32.90
N LYS A 289 0.60 -33.25 -33.70
CA LYS A 289 -0.24 -34.09 -34.56
C LYS A 289 -0.19 -33.63 -36.01
N LEU A 290 -0.23 -34.58 -36.93
CA LEU A 290 -0.42 -34.34 -38.37
C LEU A 290 -1.58 -35.18 -38.86
N SER A 291 -2.59 -34.54 -39.46
CA SER A 291 -3.81 -35.23 -39.95
C SER A 291 -4.45 -36.15 -38.91
N GLY A 292 -4.47 -35.72 -37.63
CA GLY A 292 -5.01 -36.49 -36.51
C GLY A 292 -4.08 -37.56 -35.93
N VAL A 293 -2.93 -37.84 -36.56
CA VAL A 293 -1.95 -38.83 -36.10
C VAL A 293 -0.97 -38.19 -35.12
N LYS A 294 -0.82 -38.77 -33.92
CA LYS A 294 0.18 -38.34 -32.92
C LYS A 294 1.59 -38.67 -33.43
N LEU A 295 2.38 -37.64 -33.73
CA LEU A 295 3.74 -37.78 -34.28
C LEU A 295 4.79 -38.07 -33.19
N LEU A 296 4.57 -37.51 -32.00
CA LEU A 296 5.46 -37.64 -30.84
C LEU A 296 4.61 -37.53 -29.59
N ASP A 297 4.94 -38.30 -28.56
CA ASP A 297 4.29 -38.27 -27.26
C ASP A 297 5.17 -37.45 -26.30
N ARG A 298 4.79 -36.20 -26.02
CA ARG A 298 5.58 -35.30 -25.17
C ARG A 298 5.27 -35.58 -23.71
N ARG A 299 6.32 -35.58 -22.89
CA ARG A 299 6.20 -35.76 -21.44
C ARG A 299 5.65 -34.51 -20.78
N ASP A 300 4.85 -34.72 -19.75
CA ASP A 300 4.39 -33.65 -18.87
C ASP A 300 5.55 -33.09 -18.05
N GLN A 301 5.38 -31.89 -17.51
CA GLN A 301 6.44 -31.16 -16.82
C GLN A 301 6.04 -30.88 -15.38
N LEU A 302 6.92 -31.22 -14.44
CA LEU A 302 6.89 -30.74 -13.07
C LEU A 302 7.92 -29.61 -12.94
N LEU A 303 7.44 -28.39 -12.67
CA LEU A 303 8.26 -27.21 -12.45
C LEU A 303 8.56 -27.06 -10.96
N LEU A 304 9.86 -26.94 -10.63
CA LEU A 304 10.35 -26.70 -9.28
C LEU A 304 11.32 -25.53 -9.30
N ASN A 305 10.77 -24.31 -9.19
CA ASN A 305 11.58 -23.10 -9.20
C ASN A 305 11.71 -22.54 -7.78
N ALA A 306 12.86 -21.95 -7.49
CA ALA A 306 13.11 -21.21 -6.27
C ALA A 306 13.81 -19.89 -6.60
N GLY A 307 13.51 -18.85 -5.82
CA GLY A 307 14.08 -17.53 -5.97
C GLY A 307 14.42 -16.90 -4.62
N VAL A 308 15.50 -16.13 -4.60
CA VAL A 308 15.90 -15.28 -3.49
C VAL A 308 16.03 -13.87 -4.02
N GLU A 309 15.42 -12.93 -3.31
CA GLU A 309 15.46 -11.51 -3.65
C GLU A 309 15.96 -10.73 -2.44
N ILE A 310 16.99 -9.92 -2.66
CA ILE A 310 17.56 -9.04 -1.64
C ILE A 310 17.39 -7.61 -2.13
N ALA A 311 16.55 -6.84 -1.47
CA ALA A 311 16.32 -5.43 -1.73
C ALA A 311 17.08 -4.59 -0.69
N PRO A 312 18.35 -4.21 -0.94
CA PRO A 312 19.07 -3.33 -0.01
C PRO A 312 18.46 -1.92 0.06
N VAL A 313 17.84 -1.47 -1.04
CA VAL A 313 17.19 -0.16 -1.18
C VAL A 313 15.95 -0.30 -2.09
N GLN A 314 15.05 0.68 -2.06
CA GLN A 314 13.78 0.62 -2.80
C GLN A 314 13.95 0.52 -4.33
N TRP A 315 15.06 1.04 -4.87
CA TRP A 315 15.32 1.09 -6.30
C TRP A 315 16.18 -0.08 -6.82
N LEU A 316 16.66 -0.99 -5.96
CA LEU A 316 17.53 -2.10 -6.35
C LEU A 316 17.07 -3.41 -5.69
N VAL A 317 16.97 -4.46 -6.50
CA VAL A 317 16.74 -5.83 -6.05
C VAL A 317 17.81 -6.72 -6.66
N LEU A 318 18.59 -7.40 -5.82
CA LEU A 318 19.52 -8.46 -6.19
C LEU A 318 18.78 -9.80 -6.20
N ILE A 319 19.08 -10.66 -7.15
CA ILE A 319 18.27 -11.80 -7.53
C ILE A 319 19.18 -13.02 -7.67
N ALA A 320 18.78 -14.13 -7.05
CA ALA A 320 19.26 -15.46 -7.39
C ALA A 320 18.06 -16.37 -7.65
N GLU A 321 18.07 -17.09 -8.75
CA GLU A 321 17.01 -18.02 -9.15
C GLU A 321 17.58 -19.37 -9.51
N TRP A 322 16.86 -20.40 -9.11
CA TRP A 322 17.10 -21.77 -9.51
C TRP A 322 15.83 -22.31 -10.17
N ALA A 323 15.86 -22.47 -11.48
CA ALA A 323 14.72 -22.93 -12.26
C ALA A 323 14.92 -24.39 -12.69
N ASN A 324 13.95 -25.26 -12.41
CA ASN A 324 14.04 -26.68 -12.73
C ASN A 324 12.78 -27.17 -13.40
N THR A 325 12.97 -27.94 -14.47
CA THR A 325 11.90 -28.68 -15.15
C THR A 325 12.20 -30.16 -15.11
N ILE A 326 11.31 -30.94 -14.53
CA ILE A 326 11.40 -32.40 -14.48
C ILE A 326 10.33 -32.95 -15.42
N TYR A 327 10.75 -33.69 -16.46
CA TYR A 327 9.81 -34.37 -17.32
C TYR A 327 9.28 -35.65 -16.65
N VAL A 328 7.96 -35.73 -16.53
CA VAL A 328 7.21 -36.78 -15.84
C VAL A 328 6.21 -37.45 -16.80
N ALA A 329 5.43 -38.41 -16.30
CA ALA A 329 4.52 -39.26 -17.08
C ALA A 329 5.21 -40.11 -18.16
N SER A 330 4.42 -40.91 -18.88
CA SER A 330 4.89 -41.62 -20.08
C SER A 330 5.15 -40.63 -21.22
N GLY A 331 5.96 -41.05 -22.18
CA GLY A 331 6.25 -40.27 -23.37
C GLY A 331 7.25 -40.99 -24.25
N THR A 332 7.43 -40.52 -25.49
CA THR A 332 8.42 -41.08 -26.42
C THR A 332 9.80 -41.06 -25.75
N PRO A 333 10.47 -42.21 -25.58
CA PRO A 333 11.78 -42.28 -24.94
C PRO A 333 12.83 -41.50 -25.74
N SER A 334 13.63 -40.69 -25.04
CA SER A 334 14.77 -39.97 -25.63
C SER A 334 16.10 -40.57 -25.14
N LEU A 335 17.08 -40.68 -26.03
CA LEU A 335 18.42 -41.20 -25.75
C LEU A 335 19.17 -40.31 -24.73
N ASN A 336 19.01 -38.99 -24.86
CA ASN A 336 19.67 -37.97 -24.02
C ASN A 336 18.63 -37.14 -23.27
N ALA A 337 17.72 -37.82 -22.57
CA ALA A 337 16.73 -37.12 -21.76
C ALA A 337 17.42 -36.35 -20.62
N VAL A 338 17.25 -35.02 -20.62
CA VAL A 338 17.70 -34.12 -19.54
C VAL A 338 16.49 -33.48 -18.90
N ASN A 339 16.54 -33.28 -17.59
CA ASN A 339 15.60 -32.46 -16.85
C ASN A 339 16.27 -31.09 -16.60
N PRO A 340 15.98 -30.03 -17.37
CA PRO A 340 16.78 -28.82 -17.34
C PRO A 340 16.84 -28.17 -15.96
N SER A 341 18.05 -27.79 -15.54
CA SER A 341 18.32 -27.06 -14.30
C SER A 341 19.15 -25.82 -14.61
N ASP A 342 18.61 -24.64 -14.32
CA ASP A 342 19.26 -23.36 -14.58
C ASP A 342 19.50 -22.60 -13.27
N LEU A 343 20.71 -22.06 -13.10
CA LEU A 343 21.01 -21.02 -12.13
C LEU A 343 20.95 -19.66 -12.83
N LEU A 344 20.36 -18.65 -12.20
CA LEU A 344 20.38 -17.27 -12.67
C LEU A 344 20.76 -16.35 -11.53
N LEU A 345 21.73 -15.46 -11.76
CA LEU A 345 22.16 -14.43 -10.82
C LEU A 345 22.04 -13.08 -11.50
N GLY A 346 21.36 -12.12 -10.88
CA GLY A 346 21.11 -10.84 -11.52
C GLY A 346 20.68 -9.74 -10.57
N ALA A 347 20.27 -8.63 -11.17
CA ALA A 347 19.75 -7.48 -10.46
C ALA A 347 18.66 -6.79 -11.27
N ARG A 348 17.76 -6.09 -10.57
CA ARG A 348 16.72 -5.25 -11.15
C ARG A 348 16.68 -3.90 -10.47
N LEU A 349 16.57 -2.87 -11.28
CA LEU A 349 16.46 -1.46 -10.92
C LEU A 349 15.02 -0.98 -11.10
N TYR A 350 14.52 -0.21 -10.15
CA TYR A 350 13.19 0.39 -10.16
C TYR A 350 13.31 1.91 -10.09
N GLY A 351 12.96 2.58 -11.18
CA GLY A 351 12.87 4.03 -11.28
C GLY A 351 11.42 4.50 -11.26
N TYR A 352 11.22 5.78 -10.91
CA TYR A 352 9.91 6.44 -10.90
C TYR A 352 8.83 5.61 -10.19
N GLU A 353 9.09 5.20 -8.94
CA GLU A 353 8.16 4.37 -8.14
C GLU A 353 7.78 3.04 -8.82
N GLY A 354 8.73 2.44 -9.54
CA GLY A 354 8.53 1.17 -10.23
C GLY A 354 7.83 1.27 -11.58
N ARG A 355 7.59 2.48 -12.09
CA ARG A 355 7.04 2.71 -13.44
C ARG A 355 8.06 2.44 -14.54
N ILE A 356 9.34 2.54 -14.23
CA ILE A 356 10.43 2.17 -15.15
C ILE A 356 11.27 1.11 -14.47
N GLN A 357 11.54 0.02 -15.18
CA GLN A 357 12.25 -1.12 -14.64
C GLN A 357 13.30 -1.59 -15.64
N VAL A 358 14.50 -1.86 -15.14
CA VAL A 358 15.60 -2.39 -15.95
C VAL A 358 16.25 -3.49 -15.14
N GLY A 359 16.47 -4.65 -15.74
CA GLY A 359 17.13 -5.75 -15.06
C GLY A 359 18.02 -6.53 -15.99
N GLY A 360 19.02 -7.18 -15.41
CA GLY A 360 19.89 -8.09 -16.13
C GLY A 360 20.41 -9.18 -15.22
N GLY A 361 20.74 -10.33 -15.79
CA GLY A 361 21.32 -11.45 -15.06
C GLY A 361 22.10 -12.37 -15.96
N TRP A 362 23.10 -13.01 -15.37
CA TRP A 362 23.81 -14.14 -15.94
C TRP A 362 23.04 -15.42 -15.63
N ARG A 363 22.96 -16.33 -16.60
CA ARG A 363 22.29 -17.61 -16.49
C ARG A 363 23.28 -18.73 -16.80
N ARG A 364 23.17 -19.86 -16.10
CA ARG A 364 23.98 -21.03 -16.33
C ARG A 364 23.15 -22.30 -16.34
N PHE A 365 23.35 -23.12 -17.36
CA PHE A 365 22.82 -24.47 -17.43
C PHE A 365 23.67 -25.43 -16.58
N LEU A 366 23.05 -26.13 -15.62
CA LEU A 366 23.77 -26.85 -14.56
C LEU A 366 24.00 -28.34 -14.86
N ASN A 367 23.21 -28.95 -15.76
CA ASN A 367 23.18 -30.40 -15.93
C ASN A 367 23.14 -30.84 -17.40
N GLN A 368 24.24 -30.58 -18.10
CA GLN A 368 24.47 -30.99 -19.48
C GLN A 368 24.42 -32.52 -19.64
N SER A 369 23.70 -33.05 -20.64
CA SER A 369 23.81 -34.48 -21.02
C SER A 369 24.94 -34.76 -21.99
N ASP A 370 25.38 -33.73 -22.70
CA ASP A 370 26.29 -33.91 -23.83
C ASP A 370 27.76 -33.86 -23.36
N ALA A 371 28.03 -33.60 -22.08
CA ALA A 371 29.36 -33.69 -21.45
C ALA A 371 29.92 -35.13 -21.37
N ARG A 372 30.09 -35.78 -22.52
CA ARG A 372 30.55 -37.17 -22.66
C ARG A 372 31.13 -37.46 -24.05
N THR A 373 31.86 -38.56 -24.16
CA THR A 373 32.33 -39.11 -25.44
C THR A 373 31.43 -40.26 -25.88
N ILE A 374 31.04 -40.30 -27.16
CA ILE A 374 30.24 -41.39 -27.74
C ILE A 374 31.06 -42.23 -28.73
N PRO A 375 30.88 -43.57 -28.75
CA PRO A 375 31.50 -44.40 -29.77
C PRO A 375 30.83 -44.17 -31.12
N VAL A 376 31.65 -44.00 -32.15
CA VAL A 376 31.23 -43.76 -33.52
C VAL A 376 31.87 -44.81 -34.42
N PHE A 377 31.08 -45.48 -35.25
CA PHE A 377 31.64 -46.34 -36.30
C PHE A 377 32.02 -45.49 -37.51
N GLN A 378 33.29 -45.57 -37.90
CA GLN A 378 33.84 -44.88 -39.05
C GLN A 378 34.24 -45.92 -40.11
N PRO A 379 33.62 -45.91 -41.31
CA PRO A 379 33.93 -46.88 -42.37
C PRO A 379 35.43 -46.91 -42.68
N GLY A 380 36.04 -48.11 -42.69
CA GLY A 380 37.47 -48.31 -42.96
C GLY A 380 38.43 -48.00 -41.79
N LEU A 381 37.94 -47.41 -40.69
CA LEU A 381 38.75 -47.01 -39.53
C LEU A 381 38.32 -47.66 -38.20
N GLY A 382 37.19 -48.37 -38.17
CA GLY A 382 36.70 -49.07 -36.98
C GLY A 382 35.89 -48.17 -36.04
N VAL A 383 35.91 -48.47 -34.73
CA VAL A 383 35.20 -47.68 -33.71
C VAL A 383 36.12 -46.58 -33.18
N SER A 384 35.73 -45.33 -33.37
CA SER A 384 36.38 -44.13 -32.82
C SER A 384 35.51 -43.50 -31.71
N THR A 385 36.04 -42.51 -31.00
CA THR A 385 35.30 -41.73 -30.00
C THR A 385 35.10 -40.31 -30.48
N LEU A 386 33.87 -39.81 -30.38
CA LEU A 386 33.52 -38.42 -30.66
C LEU A 386 33.17 -37.71 -29.35
N ASP A 387 33.93 -36.67 -29.03
CA ASP A 387 33.62 -35.78 -27.91
C ASP A 387 32.45 -34.87 -28.29
N ILE A 388 31.34 -35.03 -27.57
CA ILE A 388 30.14 -34.21 -27.74
C ILE A 388 29.96 -33.22 -26.58
N SER A 389 30.98 -33.00 -25.75
CA SER A 389 30.87 -32.02 -24.67
C SER A 389 30.52 -30.63 -25.18
N SER A 390 29.42 -30.08 -24.65
CA SER A 390 29.04 -28.70 -24.88
C SER A 390 30.06 -27.79 -24.18
N ARG A 391 30.63 -26.85 -24.95
CA ARG A 391 31.68 -25.94 -24.48
C ARG A 391 31.13 -24.63 -23.93
N ASP A 392 29.82 -24.41 -24.07
CA ASP A 392 29.15 -23.22 -23.58
C ASP A 392 27.87 -23.60 -22.83
N VAL A 393 27.73 -23.04 -21.64
CA VAL A 393 26.59 -23.27 -20.72
C VAL A 393 26.05 -21.96 -20.18
N ASN A 394 26.56 -20.85 -20.69
CA ASN A 394 26.34 -19.53 -20.12
C ASN A 394 25.40 -18.78 -21.04
N GLY A 395 24.36 -18.25 -20.44
CA GLY A 395 23.44 -17.34 -21.09
C GLY A 395 23.24 -16.09 -20.26
N PHE A 396 22.25 -15.31 -20.64
CA PHE A 396 21.87 -14.10 -19.94
C PHE A 396 20.38 -13.81 -20.08
N VAL A 397 19.89 -12.92 -19.22
CA VAL A 397 18.63 -12.24 -19.41
C VAL A 397 18.88 -10.74 -19.29
N PHE A 398 18.28 -9.96 -20.18
CA PHE A 398 18.10 -8.53 -20.03
C PHE A 398 16.60 -8.24 -20.10
N ASN A 399 16.10 -7.34 -19.27
CA ASN A 399 14.69 -7.00 -19.21
C ASN A 399 14.51 -5.49 -19.07
N PHE A 400 13.54 -4.97 -19.81
CA PHE A 400 13.06 -3.62 -19.71
C PHE A 400 11.55 -3.63 -19.54
N ALA A 401 11.01 -2.84 -18.62
CA ALA A 401 9.57 -2.71 -18.44
C ALA A 401 9.12 -1.28 -18.15
N LEU A 402 7.95 -0.96 -18.69
CA LEU A 402 7.19 0.23 -18.40
C LEU A 402 5.89 -0.17 -17.70
N ALA A 403 5.54 0.58 -16.68
CA ALA A 403 4.50 0.21 -15.76
C ALA A 403 3.63 1.42 -15.41
N ARG A 404 2.32 1.20 -15.39
CA ARG A 404 1.40 2.10 -14.70
C ARG A 404 1.20 1.57 -13.28
N ARG A 405 1.50 2.41 -12.30
CA ARG A 405 1.24 2.15 -10.88
C ARG A 405 0.20 3.14 -10.40
N ALA A 406 -0.74 2.69 -9.58
CA ALA A 406 -1.69 3.59 -8.95
C ALA A 406 -0.91 4.46 -7.96
N SER A 407 -1.09 5.78 -8.02
CA SER A 407 -0.54 6.66 -7.00
C SER A 407 -1.10 6.22 -5.66
N LEU A 408 -0.22 5.83 -4.75
CA LEU A 408 -0.61 5.69 -3.36
C LEU A 408 -1.01 7.09 -2.91
N LEU A 409 -2.26 7.28 -2.51
CA LEU A 409 -2.57 8.44 -1.70
C LEU A 409 -1.62 8.36 -0.50
N PRO A 410 -0.84 9.41 -0.20
CA PRO A 410 0.00 9.39 0.98
C PRO A 410 -0.90 9.03 2.17
N PRO A 411 -0.45 8.17 3.09
CA PRO A 411 -1.23 7.88 4.28
C PRO A 411 -1.61 9.21 4.93
N PRO A 412 -2.87 9.37 5.41
CA PRO A 412 -3.26 10.59 6.08
C PRO A 412 -2.28 10.86 7.23
N PRO A 413 -1.93 12.14 7.49
CA PRO A 413 -1.06 12.49 8.60
C PRO A 413 -1.55 11.83 9.91
N PRO A 414 -0.65 11.38 10.80
CA PRO A 414 -1.06 10.92 12.12
C PRO A 414 -1.91 11.97 12.85
N ASN A 415 -3.02 11.53 13.46
CA ASN A 415 -3.89 12.39 14.26
C ASN A 415 -3.11 13.01 15.43
N ARG A 416 -3.28 14.31 15.67
CA ARG A 416 -2.63 15.06 16.75
C ARG A 416 -3.65 15.37 17.82
N ALA A 417 -3.35 14.97 19.06
CA ALA A 417 -4.27 15.17 20.17
C ALA A 417 -4.63 16.65 20.38
N PRO A 418 -5.86 16.94 20.83
CA PRO A 418 -6.29 18.29 21.14
C PRO A 418 -5.57 18.84 22.39
N SER A 419 -5.73 20.14 22.63
CA SER A 419 -5.33 20.82 23.85
C SER A 419 -6.52 21.56 24.44
N VAL A 420 -6.61 21.64 25.77
CA VAL A 420 -7.68 22.38 26.47
C VAL A 420 -7.11 23.15 27.66
N THR A 421 -7.65 24.34 27.91
CA THR A 421 -7.39 25.12 29.11
C THR A 421 -8.71 25.58 29.71
N LEU A 422 -8.89 25.35 31.01
CA LEU A 422 -10.08 25.72 31.78
C LEU A 422 -9.88 27.04 32.51
N PHE A 423 -10.78 27.98 32.23
CA PHE A 423 -10.91 29.27 32.89
C PHE A 423 -12.15 29.28 33.79
N VAL A 424 -12.00 29.90 34.96
CA VAL A 424 -13.08 30.15 35.91
C VAL A 424 -13.12 31.65 36.17
N ASP A 425 -14.31 32.25 36.20
CA ASP A 425 -14.44 33.69 36.47
C ASP A 425 -14.09 34.04 37.93
N ARG A 426 -14.42 33.14 38.86
CA ARG A 426 -14.10 33.23 40.28
C ARG A 426 -13.67 31.87 40.82
N ALA A 427 -12.53 31.83 41.49
CA ALA A 427 -12.03 30.62 42.16
C ALA A 427 -12.49 30.52 43.62
N GLU A 428 -13.03 31.60 44.20
CA GLU A 428 -13.59 31.63 45.54
C GLU A 428 -14.92 32.39 45.51
N VAL A 429 -15.96 31.77 46.06
CA VAL A 429 -17.33 32.30 46.07
C VAL A 429 -18.02 31.96 47.39
N ARG A 430 -19.13 32.64 47.68
CA ARG A 430 -20.03 32.30 48.79
C ARG A 430 -21.12 31.35 48.33
N ASP A 431 -21.64 30.53 49.24
CA ASP A 431 -22.84 29.72 48.96
C ASP A 431 -23.98 30.58 48.39
N GLY A 432 -24.55 30.14 47.27
CA GLY A 432 -25.61 30.86 46.55
C GLY A 432 -25.12 31.74 45.40
N GLU A 433 -23.81 31.92 45.22
CA GLU A 433 -23.25 32.61 44.05
C GLU A 433 -23.08 31.67 42.85
N ARG A 434 -23.05 32.24 41.64
CA ARG A 434 -22.84 31.49 40.40
C ARG A 434 -21.43 31.71 39.88
N VAL A 435 -20.80 30.62 39.44
CA VAL A 435 -19.46 30.60 38.84
C VAL A 435 -19.57 30.25 37.37
N THR A 436 -18.96 31.05 36.51
CA THR A 436 -18.90 30.79 35.07
C THR A 436 -17.58 30.11 34.72
N LEU A 437 -17.69 28.98 34.02
CA LEU A 437 -16.60 28.14 33.56
C LEU A 437 -16.51 28.28 32.03
N GLU A 438 -15.32 28.54 31.51
CA GLU A 438 -15.05 28.58 30.06
C GLU A 438 -13.85 27.68 29.75
N ALA A 439 -14.07 26.66 28.92
CA ALA A 439 -13.01 25.86 28.33
C ALA A 439 -12.61 26.45 26.97
N ARG A 440 -11.30 26.63 26.77
CA ARG A 440 -10.73 26.97 25.46
C ARG A 440 -9.92 25.79 24.98
N ALA A 441 -10.41 25.13 23.95
CA ALA A 441 -9.74 23.98 23.35
C ALA A 441 -9.33 24.28 21.90
N PHE A 442 -8.24 23.67 21.48
CA PHE A 442 -7.70 23.76 20.13
C PHE A 442 -7.25 22.39 19.66
N ASP A 443 -7.69 22.03 18.47
CA ASP A 443 -7.27 20.82 17.78
C ASP A 443 -6.37 21.19 16.58
N PRO A 444 -5.12 20.68 16.51
CA PRO A 444 -4.21 20.98 15.41
C PRO A 444 -4.68 20.51 14.03
N ASP A 445 -5.56 19.51 13.97
CA ASP A 445 -6.14 18.94 12.75
C ASP A 445 -7.55 19.49 12.46
N ASN A 446 -8.02 20.41 13.32
CA ASN A 446 -9.31 21.09 13.23
C ASN A 446 -10.50 20.11 13.26
N ASP A 447 -10.36 19.04 14.04
CA ASP A 447 -11.43 18.09 14.31
C ASP A 447 -12.49 18.66 15.27
N VAL A 448 -13.70 18.09 15.23
CA VAL A 448 -14.82 18.52 16.08
C VAL A 448 -14.59 18.03 17.51
N LEU A 449 -14.64 18.93 18.49
CA LEU A 449 -14.38 18.62 19.89
C LEU A 449 -15.68 18.42 20.69
N THR A 450 -15.74 17.31 21.41
CA THR A 450 -16.80 17.01 22.38
C THR A 450 -16.30 17.30 23.79
N TYR A 451 -17.11 17.99 24.61
CA TYR A 451 -16.75 18.38 25.98
C TYR A 451 -17.50 17.52 27.00
N VAL A 452 -16.76 16.98 27.96
CA VAL A 452 -17.30 16.23 29.11
C VAL A 452 -16.85 16.91 30.39
N TRP A 453 -17.79 17.24 31.26
CA TRP A 453 -17.56 17.96 32.50
C TRP A 453 -17.79 17.06 33.71
N ALA A 454 -16.89 17.12 34.68
CA ALA A 454 -16.99 16.40 35.95
C ALA A 454 -16.66 17.33 37.12
N VAL A 455 -17.30 17.12 38.28
CA VAL A 455 -17.06 17.91 39.50
C VAL A 455 -16.92 16.98 40.69
N GLU A 456 -15.88 17.22 41.49
CA GLU A 456 -15.57 16.44 42.69
C GLU A 456 -15.49 17.36 43.92
N PRO A 457 -16.23 17.11 45.01
CA PRO A 457 -17.24 16.05 45.15
C PRO A 457 -18.47 16.27 44.25
N PRO A 458 -19.23 15.21 43.91
CA PRO A 458 -20.39 15.32 43.03
C PRO A 458 -21.42 16.34 43.53
N VAL A 459 -21.91 17.16 42.62
CA VAL A 459 -22.97 18.16 42.86
C VAL A 459 -24.28 17.75 42.16
N PRO A 460 -25.45 18.26 42.59
CA PRO A 460 -26.70 18.03 41.87
C PRO A 460 -26.59 18.44 40.40
N ARG A 461 -27.16 17.65 39.49
CA ARG A 461 -27.08 17.92 38.03
C ARG A 461 -27.59 19.32 37.65
N GLU A 462 -28.56 19.83 38.40
CA GLU A 462 -29.20 21.13 38.18
C GLU A 462 -28.33 22.32 38.62
N ALA A 463 -27.31 22.05 39.44
CA ALA A 463 -26.27 23.02 39.75
C ALA A 463 -25.33 23.28 38.56
N MET A 464 -25.34 22.43 37.54
CA MET A 464 -24.45 22.51 36.37
C MET A 464 -25.27 22.81 35.11
N GLN A 465 -25.18 24.04 34.61
CA GLN A 465 -26.02 24.52 33.52
C GLN A 465 -25.17 24.93 32.31
N ALA A 466 -25.36 24.27 31.17
CA ALA A 466 -24.68 24.61 29.92
C ALA A 466 -25.21 25.94 29.37
N ILE A 467 -24.30 26.81 28.93
CA ILE A 467 -24.66 28.11 28.34
C ILE A 467 -24.72 27.98 26.82
N GLY A 468 -25.81 28.45 26.20
CA GLY A 468 -25.93 28.54 24.75
C GLY A 468 -26.20 27.20 24.03
N VAL A 469 -26.68 26.20 24.77
CA VAL A 469 -26.98 24.86 24.23
C VAL A 469 -28.48 24.55 24.41
N PRO A 470 -29.17 23.95 23.42
CA PRO A 470 -30.58 23.55 23.56
C PRO A 470 -30.79 22.52 24.69
N PRO A 471 -31.97 22.49 25.34
CA PRO A 471 -32.28 21.48 26.35
C PRO A 471 -32.10 20.05 25.82
N GLY A 472 -31.20 19.28 26.44
CA GLY A 472 -30.93 17.87 26.09
C GLY A 472 -29.71 17.61 25.19
N ALA A 473 -29.03 18.65 24.68
CA ALA A 473 -27.76 18.49 23.97
C ALA A 473 -26.56 18.44 24.93
N PRO A 474 -25.44 17.77 24.56
CA PRO A 474 -24.25 17.68 25.39
C PRO A 474 -23.67 19.08 25.69
N PRO A 475 -23.11 19.29 26.89
CA PRO A 475 -22.58 20.59 27.31
C PRO A 475 -21.46 21.06 26.36
N GLY A 476 -21.51 22.33 25.99
CA GLY A 476 -20.50 22.96 25.14
C GLY A 476 -19.26 23.39 25.93
N ASN A 477 -18.57 24.40 25.41
CA ASN A 477 -17.34 24.92 26.00
C ASN A 477 -17.57 25.89 27.18
N ARG A 478 -18.82 26.18 27.55
CA ARG A 478 -19.18 27.07 28.66
C ARG A 478 -20.23 26.46 29.57
N LEU A 479 -20.05 26.65 30.87
CA LEU A 479 -20.89 26.08 31.91
C LEU A 479 -21.04 27.05 33.08
N VAL A 480 -22.21 27.09 33.73
CA VAL A 480 -22.42 27.77 35.01
C VAL A 480 -22.55 26.73 36.11
N LEU A 481 -21.78 26.92 37.18
CA LEU A 481 -21.96 26.21 38.45
C LEU A 481 -22.74 27.11 39.42
N ASP A 482 -23.95 26.70 39.79
CA ASP A 482 -24.75 27.32 40.85
C ASP A 482 -24.34 26.71 42.20
N THR A 483 -23.77 27.52 43.09
CA THR A 483 -23.23 27.03 44.36
C THR A 483 -24.26 26.97 45.49
N THR A 484 -25.53 27.25 45.21
CA THR A 484 -26.60 27.23 46.22
C THR A 484 -26.68 25.87 46.93
N GLY A 485 -26.56 25.88 48.26
CA GLY A 485 -26.66 24.67 49.07
C GLY A 485 -25.42 23.78 49.06
N LEU A 486 -24.30 24.24 48.47
CA LEU A 486 -23.02 23.53 48.51
C LEU A 486 -22.26 23.75 49.83
N ASN A 487 -22.45 24.87 50.52
CA ASN A 487 -21.94 25.14 51.88
C ASN A 487 -22.90 26.02 52.71
N PRO A 488 -24.13 25.55 53.01
CA PRO A 488 -25.21 26.41 53.52
C PRO A 488 -25.09 26.77 55.01
N THR A 489 -24.28 26.06 55.79
CA THR A 489 -24.21 26.22 57.25
C THR A 489 -23.37 27.46 57.61
N PRO A 490 -23.94 28.51 58.23
CA PRO A 490 -23.19 29.71 58.52
C PRO A 490 -21.98 29.46 59.43
N GLY A 491 -20.81 29.99 59.06
CA GLY A 491 -19.56 29.79 59.79
C GLY A 491 -18.89 28.42 59.62
N ALA A 492 -19.39 27.54 58.75
CA ALA A 492 -18.70 26.30 58.39
C ALA A 492 -17.38 26.56 57.64
N PRO A 493 -16.38 25.65 57.74
CA PRO A 493 -15.13 25.78 57.00
C PRO A 493 -15.37 25.80 55.47
N PRO A 494 -14.52 26.49 54.69
CA PRO A 494 -14.64 26.50 53.22
C PRO A 494 -14.59 25.10 52.62
N ARG A 495 -15.42 24.85 51.60
CA ARG A 495 -15.46 23.59 50.85
C ARG A 495 -14.85 23.76 49.46
N THR A 496 -13.97 22.86 49.05
CA THR A 496 -13.33 22.91 47.72
C THR A 496 -13.97 21.91 46.76
N PHE A 497 -14.34 22.39 45.58
CA PHE A 497 -14.87 21.60 44.47
C PHE A 497 -13.89 21.67 43.30
N THR A 498 -13.45 20.51 42.80
CA THR A 498 -12.57 20.41 41.64
C THR A 498 -13.40 20.14 40.39
N VAL A 499 -13.46 21.11 39.49
CA VAL A 499 -14.08 20.99 38.18
C VAL A 499 -13.04 20.49 37.20
N THR A 500 -13.35 19.41 36.49
CA THR A 500 -12.52 18.85 35.41
C THR A 500 -13.28 18.94 34.09
N VAL A 501 -12.62 19.43 33.06
CA VAL A 501 -13.09 19.35 31.67
C VAL A 501 -12.23 18.33 30.93
N HIS A 502 -12.89 17.43 30.20
CA HIS A 502 -12.26 16.48 29.28
C HIS A 502 -12.77 16.78 27.87
N VAL A 503 -11.86 16.81 26.89
CA VAL A 503 -12.18 16.98 25.48
C VAL A 503 -11.70 15.78 24.68
N GLU A 504 -12.53 15.34 23.73
CA GLU A 504 -12.23 14.28 22.77
C GLU A 504 -12.47 14.77 21.34
N ASP A 505 -11.65 14.32 20.39
CA ASP A 505 -11.67 14.72 18.98
C ASP A 505 -12.44 13.75 18.06
N GLY A 506 -13.01 12.67 18.61
CA GLY A 506 -13.68 11.60 17.85
C GLY A 506 -12.74 10.73 17.00
N ARG A 507 -11.43 10.95 17.07
CA ARG A 507 -10.35 10.20 16.39
C ARG A 507 -9.32 9.61 17.35
N GLY A 508 -9.63 9.62 18.64
CA GLY A 508 -8.86 8.99 19.70
C GLY A 508 -7.86 9.91 20.40
N GLY A 509 -7.78 11.18 20.01
CA GLY A 509 -7.07 12.21 20.76
C GLY A 509 -7.95 12.76 21.88
N THR A 510 -7.33 12.97 23.04
CA THR A 510 -8.01 13.52 24.21
C THR A 510 -7.13 14.49 24.98
N ALA A 511 -7.75 15.42 25.70
CA ALA A 511 -7.07 16.30 26.65
C ALA A 511 -7.98 16.62 27.85
N SER A 512 -7.38 16.95 28.99
CA SER A 512 -8.12 17.36 30.17
C SER A 512 -7.44 18.52 30.89
N ASP A 513 -8.24 19.37 31.53
CA ASP A 513 -7.77 20.38 32.47
C ASP A 513 -8.71 20.44 33.68
N ARG A 514 -8.22 20.93 34.83
CA ARG A 514 -8.98 21.00 36.07
C ARG A 514 -8.71 22.26 36.88
N ARG A 515 -9.73 22.74 37.58
CA ARG A 515 -9.68 23.93 38.45
C ARG A 515 -10.43 23.69 39.75
N ALA A 516 -9.86 24.19 40.84
CA ALA A 516 -10.50 24.16 42.15
C ALA A 516 -11.29 25.46 42.39
N ILE A 517 -12.50 25.33 42.92
CA ILE A 517 -13.38 26.40 43.35
C ILE A 517 -13.65 26.22 44.85
N THR A 518 -13.38 27.24 45.64
CA THR A 518 -13.62 27.25 47.07
C THR A 518 -14.94 27.97 47.38
N VAL A 519 -15.89 27.25 47.99
CA VAL A 519 -17.19 27.76 48.41
C VAL A 519 -17.16 28.02 49.91
N THR A 520 -17.21 29.29 50.29
CA THR A 520 -17.27 29.75 51.67
C THR A 520 -18.71 29.75 52.18
N ALA A 521 -18.88 29.49 53.47
CA ALA A 521 -20.18 29.53 54.11
C ALA A 521 -20.75 30.96 54.14
N PRO A 522 -22.08 31.12 54.17
CA PRO A 522 -22.67 32.41 54.46
C PRO A 522 -22.20 32.89 55.84
N THR A 523 -21.97 34.20 55.98
CA THR A 523 -21.63 34.78 57.28
C THR A 523 -22.77 34.54 58.27
N PRO A 524 -22.50 34.16 59.53
CA PRO A 524 -23.53 34.09 60.57
C PRO A 524 -24.36 35.38 60.59
N PRO A 525 -25.68 35.30 60.84
CA PRO A 525 -26.45 36.51 61.10
C PRO A 525 -25.76 37.26 62.25
N THR A 526 -25.41 38.51 62.01
CA THR A 526 -24.99 39.42 63.08
C THR A 526 -26.06 39.41 64.18
N PRO A 527 -25.70 39.50 65.48
CA PRO A 527 -26.69 39.70 66.54
C PRO A 527 -27.61 40.88 66.16
N PRO A 528 -28.88 40.86 66.59
CA PRO A 528 -29.83 41.90 66.21
C PRO A 528 -29.21 43.27 66.52
N PRO A 529 -29.25 44.22 65.57
CA PRO A 529 -28.84 45.58 65.88
C PRO A 529 -29.66 46.08 67.08
N PRO A 530 -29.10 46.94 67.96
CA PRO A 530 -29.90 47.65 68.94
C PRO A 530 -31.09 48.31 68.22
N PRO A 531 -32.25 48.46 68.90
CA PRO A 531 -33.45 48.97 68.27
C PRO A 531 -33.15 50.26 67.50
N PRO A 532 -33.71 50.43 66.29
CA PRO A 532 -33.46 51.62 65.50
C PRO A 532 -33.76 52.86 66.35
N PRO A 533 -32.93 53.92 66.28
CA PRO A 533 -33.34 55.20 66.83
C PRO A 533 -34.70 55.56 66.21
N PRO A 534 -35.60 56.19 66.98
CA PRO A 534 -36.89 56.61 66.47
C PRO A 534 -36.71 57.34 65.14
N PRO A 535 -37.64 57.17 64.17
CA PRO A 535 -37.55 57.89 62.91
C PRO A 535 -37.29 59.37 63.20
N PRO A 536 -36.34 60.01 62.50
CA PRO A 536 -36.13 61.44 62.69
C PRO A 536 -37.49 62.13 62.57
N PRO A 537 -37.80 63.10 63.46
CA PRO A 537 -39.05 63.81 63.39
C PRO A 537 -39.30 64.25 61.95
N PRO A 538 -40.55 64.19 61.44
CA PRO A 538 -40.85 64.68 60.10
C PRO A 538 -40.27 66.08 59.96
N ASN A 539 -39.43 66.31 58.93
CA ASN A 539 -38.82 67.61 58.71
C ASN A 539 -39.92 68.68 58.66
N ARG A 540 -39.85 69.66 59.55
CA ARG A 540 -40.85 70.71 59.70
C ARG A 540 -40.44 71.86 58.79
N PRO A 541 -41.35 72.38 57.95
CA PRO A 541 -41.01 73.46 57.05
C PRO A 541 -40.58 74.71 57.85
N PRO A 542 -39.61 75.49 57.35
CA PRO A 542 -39.22 76.72 57.99
C PRO A 542 -40.39 77.73 57.94
N VAL A 543 -40.52 78.51 59.00
CA VAL A 543 -41.60 79.51 59.13
C VAL A 543 -40.98 80.91 59.14
N ILE A 544 -41.46 81.78 58.24
CA ILE A 544 -41.20 83.23 58.34
C ILE A 544 -42.12 83.77 59.42
N GLN A 545 -41.55 84.18 60.56
CA GLN A 545 -42.27 84.69 61.71
C GLN A 545 -42.68 86.16 61.51
N ALA A 546 -41.80 86.96 60.92
CA ALA A 546 -42.04 88.37 60.66
C ALA A 546 -41.16 88.88 59.51
N ILE A 547 -41.62 89.96 58.87
CA ILE A 547 -40.77 90.82 58.03
C ILE A 547 -40.75 92.18 58.71
N GLU A 548 -39.55 92.59 59.13
CA GLU A 548 -39.32 93.92 59.70
C GLU A 548 -38.85 94.86 58.60
N VAL A 549 -39.41 96.06 58.59
CA VAL A 549 -39.04 97.11 57.65
C VAL A 549 -38.64 98.34 58.47
N ALA A 550 -37.43 98.84 58.26
CA ALA A 550 -36.92 100.03 58.91
C ALA A 550 -36.30 100.98 57.89
N HIS A 551 -36.49 102.28 58.04
CA HIS A 551 -35.79 103.26 57.19
C HIS A 551 -34.28 103.19 57.41
N VAL A 552 -33.54 103.22 56.30
CA VAL A 552 -32.09 103.41 56.28
C VAL A 552 -31.85 104.92 56.19
N GLY A 553 -31.79 105.58 57.35
CA GLY A 553 -31.58 107.03 57.47
C GLY A 553 -32.81 107.76 58.02
N THR A 554 -32.87 109.07 57.78
CA THR A 554 -34.02 109.90 58.17
C THR A 554 -35.07 109.83 57.07
N PRO A 555 -36.30 109.38 57.36
CA PRO A 555 -37.39 109.35 56.37
C PRO A 555 -37.70 110.76 55.88
N GLN A 556 -37.99 110.93 54.59
CA GLN A 556 -38.34 112.25 54.06
C GLN A 556 -39.62 112.82 54.68
N VAL A 557 -40.57 111.95 55.05
CA VAL A 557 -41.79 112.31 55.78
C VAL A 557 -41.96 111.37 56.98
N PRO A 558 -42.06 111.89 58.23
CA PRO A 558 -42.21 111.05 59.41
C PRO A 558 -43.44 110.15 59.34
N GLY A 559 -43.25 108.84 59.52
CA GLY A 559 -44.31 107.83 59.53
C GLY A 559 -44.79 107.36 58.16
N GLN A 560 -44.18 107.82 57.05
CA GLN A 560 -44.48 107.38 55.70
C GLN A 560 -43.24 106.82 55.00
N ILE A 561 -43.47 105.90 54.05
CA ILE A 561 -42.46 105.45 53.10
C ILE A 561 -42.72 106.22 51.81
N THR A 562 -41.76 107.04 51.39
CA THR A 562 -41.84 107.89 50.20
C THR A 562 -40.97 107.36 49.07
N ASP A 563 -41.23 107.82 47.85
CA ASP A 563 -40.40 107.49 46.67
C ASP A 563 -38.95 107.94 46.89
N GLY A 564 -38.00 107.01 46.72
CA GLY A 564 -36.57 107.23 46.95
C GLY A 564 -36.07 107.02 48.38
N ASP A 565 -36.91 106.56 49.32
CA ASP A 565 -36.47 106.07 50.62
C ASP A 565 -35.73 104.72 50.48
N LEU A 566 -34.66 104.54 51.25
CA LEU A 566 -34.01 103.24 51.39
C LEU A 566 -34.55 102.54 52.63
N LEU A 567 -34.99 101.29 52.46
CA LEU A 567 -35.54 100.46 53.54
C LEU A 567 -34.66 99.26 53.80
N ARG A 568 -34.39 98.98 55.07
CA ARG A 568 -33.80 97.72 55.52
C ARG A 568 -34.95 96.75 55.76
N VAL A 569 -35.01 95.70 54.96
CA VAL A 569 -36.02 94.66 55.07
C VAL A 569 -35.36 93.41 55.60
N ARG A 570 -35.81 92.94 56.76
CA ARG A 570 -35.25 91.76 57.43
C ARG A 570 -36.33 90.71 57.60
N ALA A 571 -36.08 89.51 57.08
CA ALA A 571 -36.92 88.34 57.32
C ALA A 571 -36.46 87.63 58.59
N ILE A 572 -37.33 87.61 59.60
CA ILE A 572 -37.17 86.77 60.77
C ILE A 572 -37.80 85.42 60.44
N ALA A 573 -36.97 84.44 60.15
CA ALA A 573 -37.40 83.08 59.85
C ALA A 573 -36.66 82.10 60.75
N GLN A 574 -37.35 81.04 61.15
CA GLN A 574 -36.80 79.99 61.99
C GLN A 574 -37.13 78.65 61.36
N ASP A 575 -36.12 77.80 61.25
CA ASP A 575 -36.31 76.38 61.00
C ASP A 575 -36.46 75.65 62.33
N PRO A 576 -37.59 74.96 62.59
CA PRO A 576 -37.81 74.24 63.84
C PRO A 576 -36.81 73.10 64.10
N ASP A 577 -36.12 72.62 63.06
CA ASP A 577 -35.17 71.51 63.11
C ASP A 577 -33.70 71.99 63.03
N GLY A 578 -33.49 73.30 62.89
CA GLY A 578 -32.18 73.95 62.93
C GLY A 578 -31.43 73.91 61.60
N ASP A 579 -32.12 73.58 60.50
CA ASP A 579 -31.53 73.56 59.17
C ASP A 579 -31.08 74.96 58.70
N VAL A 580 -30.04 75.00 57.86
CA VAL A 580 -29.52 76.25 57.30
C VAL A 580 -30.54 76.85 56.33
N LEU A 581 -31.05 78.04 56.66
CA LEU A 581 -32.03 78.74 55.84
C LEU A 581 -31.37 79.43 54.64
N VAL A 582 -31.96 79.25 53.46
CA VAL A 582 -31.62 79.96 52.23
C VAL A 582 -32.75 80.93 51.87
N TYR A 583 -32.42 82.22 51.75
CA TYR A 583 -33.40 83.27 51.51
C TYR A 583 -33.42 83.66 50.02
N ARG A 584 -34.62 83.76 49.46
CA ARG A 584 -34.87 84.35 48.14
C ARG A 584 -35.89 85.46 48.28
N TRP A 585 -35.54 86.64 47.81
CA TRP A 585 -36.40 87.81 47.82
C TRP A 585 -37.01 88.03 46.45
N SER A 586 -38.27 88.46 46.43
CA SER A 586 -38.94 88.99 45.24
C SER A 586 -39.79 90.18 45.67
N ALA A 587 -39.94 91.16 44.78
CA ALA A 587 -40.83 92.29 44.99
C ALA A 587 -41.59 92.58 43.69
N THR A 588 -42.80 93.10 43.81
CA THR A 588 -43.65 93.46 42.67
C THR A 588 -43.20 94.76 41.98
N ALA A 589 -42.47 95.62 42.70
CA ALA A 589 -41.87 96.86 42.22
C ALA A 589 -40.58 97.14 43.02
N GLY A 590 -39.81 98.14 42.63
CA GLY A 590 -38.57 98.53 43.30
C GLY A 590 -37.36 97.66 42.97
N ARG A 591 -36.22 98.02 43.55
CA ARG A 591 -34.96 97.27 43.44
C ARG A 591 -34.44 96.99 44.83
N TRP A 592 -33.68 95.90 44.99
CA TRP A 592 -32.98 95.65 46.24
C TRP A 592 -31.57 95.16 46.01
N VAL A 593 -30.75 95.36 47.04
CA VAL A 593 -29.37 94.90 47.10
C VAL A 593 -29.19 94.15 48.41
N GLY A 594 -28.63 92.95 48.32
CA GLY A 594 -28.38 92.06 49.47
C GLY A 594 -28.81 90.62 49.20
N ILE A 595 -28.24 89.69 49.97
CA ILE A 595 -28.58 88.27 50.00
C ILE A 595 -28.68 87.82 51.46
N GLY A 596 -29.44 86.76 51.73
CA GLY A 596 -29.64 86.25 53.09
C GLY A 596 -30.86 86.87 53.77
N SER A 597 -30.87 86.88 55.10
CA SER A 597 -32.03 87.25 55.93
C SER A 597 -32.33 88.75 55.97
N GLU A 598 -31.47 89.59 55.40
CA GLU A 598 -31.64 91.05 55.35
C GLU A 598 -31.24 91.59 53.98
N ILE A 599 -32.04 92.50 53.43
CA ILE A 599 -31.77 93.22 52.18
C ILE A 599 -32.00 94.72 52.38
N THR A 600 -31.38 95.54 51.53
CA THR A 600 -31.73 96.96 51.38
C THR A 600 -32.61 97.11 50.16
N PHE A 601 -33.84 97.57 50.36
CA PHE A 601 -34.85 97.80 49.35
C PHE A 601 -34.92 99.29 49.03
N ASP A 602 -34.78 99.63 47.76
CA ASP A 602 -34.83 100.98 47.22
C ASP A 602 -36.21 101.24 46.62
N THR A 603 -36.92 102.21 47.20
CA THR A 603 -38.27 102.59 46.77
C THR A 603 -38.27 103.55 45.59
N ALA A 604 -37.10 103.94 45.05
CA ALA A 604 -37.01 104.83 43.90
C ALA A 604 -37.79 104.31 42.68
N GLY A 605 -38.70 105.14 42.16
CA GLY A 605 -39.57 104.85 41.04
C GLY A 605 -40.80 104.01 41.38
N ILE A 606 -41.13 103.81 42.67
CA ILE A 606 -42.38 103.16 43.10
C ILE A 606 -43.41 104.26 43.41
N THR A 607 -44.34 104.50 42.47
CA THR A 607 -45.46 105.45 42.61
C THR A 607 -46.79 104.76 42.88
#